data_AF-A0A1Q5SEA8-F1
#
_entry.id   AF-A0A1Q5SEA8-F1
#
_cell.length_a   1.000
_cell.length_b   1.000
_cell.length_c   1.000
_cell.angle_alpha   90.00
_cell.angle_beta   90.00
_cell.angle_gamma   90.00
#
_symmetry.space_group_name_H-M   'P 1'
#
loop_
_entity.id
_entity.type
_entity.pdbx_description
1 polymer ?
#
loop_
_entity_poly.entity_id
_entity_poly.type
_entity_poly.pdbx_seq_one_letter_code
_entity_poly.pdbx_strand_id
1 'polypeptide(L)'
;MTSIENTALGRLEAEGRLLNAVFKGGTTKPGRFGFRGDIALKFQIQVADEKRPPAYSIEQVLTIAQEGESTIPILAGYLHSFAYLADVADVLGAALSPDGSYFMFCNNIDLLAKYRTKLGKITFRVLPCDESTVWKEMMDLVGVNKNDIKSQDAGGKLDYLLDAAKTLDVSSYDQISYEEVLTRMGPVKNRNENRPV
;
A
#
# COMPACT_ATOMS: atom_id res chain seq x y z
N MET A 1 24.42 -4.62 3.74
CA MET A 1 23.25 -3.79 3.40
C MET A 1 22.30 -4.70 2.65
N THR A 2 21.04 -4.81 3.05
CA THR A 2 20.05 -5.66 2.36
C THR A 2 19.86 -5.16 0.94
N SER A 3 20.00 -6.04 -0.06
CA SER A 3 19.84 -5.68 -1.46
C SER A 3 18.40 -5.89 -1.92
N ILE A 4 17.83 -4.92 -2.64
CA ILE A 4 16.41 -4.96 -3.03
C ILE A 4 16.11 -6.10 -4.00
N GLU A 5 17.06 -6.45 -4.86
CA GLU A 5 16.99 -7.53 -5.83
C GLU A 5 16.83 -8.92 -5.18
N ASN A 6 17.24 -9.07 -3.93
CA ASN A 6 17.11 -10.31 -3.16
C ASN A 6 15.79 -10.36 -2.36
N THR A 7 14.85 -9.46 -2.61
CA THR A 7 13.57 -9.39 -1.91
C THR A 7 12.39 -9.45 -2.88
N ALA A 8 11.19 -9.67 -2.37
CA ALA A 8 9.94 -9.59 -3.13
C ALA A 8 9.72 -8.26 -3.90
N LEU A 9 10.43 -7.17 -3.54
CA LEU A 9 10.35 -5.87 -4.22
C LEU A 9 11.28 -5.78 -5.45
N GLY A 10 12.23 -6.71 -5.62
CA GLY A 10 13.24 -6.66 -6.68
C GLY A 10 12.66 -6.64 -8.09
N ARG A 11 11.61 -7.44 -8.34
CA ARG A 11 10.91 -7.42 -9.64
C ARG A 11 10.26 -6.06 -9.91
N LEU A 12 9.54 -5.51 -8.93
CA LEU A 12 8.86 -4.21 -9.07
C LEU A 12 9.86 -3.08 -9.33
N GLU A 13 11.03 -3.16 -8.72
CA GLU A 13 12.15 -2.25 -8.98
C GLU A 13 12.68 -2.38 -10.41
N ALA A 14 12.97 -3.60 -10.85
CA ALA A 14 13.47 -3.87 -12.20
C ALA A 14 12.48 -3.45 -13.30
N GLU A 15 11.18 -3.55 -13.02
CA GLU A 15 10.09 -3.06 -13.90
C GLU A 15 9.88 -1.54 -13.82
N GLY A 16 10.67 -0.82 -13.01
CA GLY A 16 10.56 0.64 -12.85
C GLY A 16 9.28 1.11 -12.17
N ARG A 17 8.63 0.24 -11.37
CA ARG A 17 7.33 0.52 -10.74
C ARG A 17 7.45 1.23 -9.41
N LEU A 18 8.59 1.17 -8.73
CA LEU A 18 8.81 1.85 -7.46
C LEU A 18 9.15 3.32 -7.71
N LEU A 19 8.17 4.20 -7.49
CA LEU A 19 8.25 5.63 -7.80
C LEU A 19 8.19 6.47 -6.53
N ASN A 20 8.56 7.75 -6.65
CA ASN A 20 8.38 8.78 -5.61
C ASN A 20 8.82 8.33 -4.20
N ALA A 21 9.97 7.65 -4.13
CA ALA A 21 10.45 7.05 -2.89
C ALA A 21 10.73 8.13 -1.83
N VAL A 22 9.96 8.12 -0.75
CA VAL A 22 10.23 8.83 0.50
C VAL A 22 11.23 8.06 1.35
N PHE A 23 11.19 6.72 1.28
CA PHE A 23 12.17 5.82 1.88
C PHE A 23 12.31 4.57 1.03
N LYS A 24 13.54 4.13 0.78
CA LYS A 24 13.83 2.90 0.04
C LYS A 24 15.21 2.41 0.45
N GLY A 25 15.26 1.39 1.31
CA GLY A 25 16.52 0.90 1.85
C GLY A 25 16.34 -0.12 2.96
N GLY A 26 17.47 -0.60 3.48
CA GLY A 26 17.48 -1.46 4.67
C GLY A 26 16.86 -0.76 5.88
N THR A 27 16.13 -1.51 6.72
CA THR A 27 15.55 -0.99 7.96
C THR A 27 16.44 -1.33 9.17
N THR A 28 15.95 -1.16 10.40
CA THR A 28 16.71 -1.48 11.62
C THR A 28 16.80 -2.98 11.88
N LYS A 29 15.99 -3.80 11.17
CA LYS A 29 16.00 -5.25 11.29
C LYS A 29 16.89 -5.92 10.23
N PRO A 30 17.76 -6.88 10.61
CA PRO A 30 18.65 -7.56 9.67
C PRO A 30 17.91 -8.21 8.49
N GLY A 31 18.42 -7.98 7.28
CA GLY A 31 17.86 -8.55 6.05
C GLY A 31 16.50 -7.97 5.64
N ARG A 32 15.98 -6.97 6.35
CA ARG A 32 14.71 -6.32 6.00
C ARG A 32 14.96 -5.10 5.13
N PHE A 33 14.17 -4.97 4.07
CA PHE A 33 14.16 -3.84 3.16
C PHE A 33 12.80 -3.15 3.22
N GLY A 34 12.77 -1.83 3.42
CA GLY A 34 11.55 -1.06 3.49
C GLY A 34 11.37 -0.15 2.29
N PHE A 35 10.12 0.07 1.91
CA PHE A 35 9.74 1.00 0.86
C PHE A 35 8.56 1.88 1.30
N ARG A 36 8.73 3.19 1.10
CA ARG A 36 7.70 4.21 1.20
C ARG A 36 7.72 5.05 -0.06
N GLY A 37 6.63 5.10 -0.80
CA GLY A 37 6.55 5.79 -2.10
C GLY A 37 5.30 5.36 -2.85
N ASP A 38 5.38 5.25 -4.17
CA ASP A 38 4.26 4.81 -5.00
C ASP A 38 4.64 3.56 -5.80
N ILE A 39 3.64 2.73 -6.13
CA ILE A 39 3.81 1.58 -7.03
C ILE A 39 2.96 1.81 -8.28
N ALA A 40 3.60 1.95 -9.44
CA ALA A 40 2.92 2.11 -10.72
C ALA A 40 2.10 0.85 -11.04
N LEU A 41 0.79 1.03 -11.26
CA LEU A 41 -0.09 -0.05 -11.71
C LEU A 41 -0.11 -0.12 -13.24
N LYS A 42 -0.30 1.03 -13.89
CA LYS A 42 -0.35 1.16 -15.35
C LYS A 42 0.53 2.30 -15.84
N PHE A 43 1.41 2.01 -16.79
CA PHE A 43 2.18 3.04 -17.49
C PHE A 43 1.37 3.65 -18.63
N GLN A 44 1.66 4.91 -18.96
CA GLN A 44 1.12 5.54 -20.16
C GLN A 44 1.87 5.03 -21.40
N ILE A 45 1.22 5.09 -22.57
CA ILE A 45 1.92 4.85 -23.84
C ILE A 45 3.01 5.90 -23.98
N GLN A 46 4.26 5.45 -24.06
CA GLN A 46 5.40 6.31 -24.24
C GLN A 46 5.41 6.85 -25.68
N VAL A 47 5.47 8.17 -25.82
CA VAL A 47 5.63 8.84 -27.11
C VAL A 47 7.00 9.49 -27.09
N ALA A 48 7.92 9.01 -27.93
CA ALA A 48 9.33 9.43 -27.95
C ALA A 48 10.06 9.24 -26.58
N ASP A 49 11.11 10.02 -26.32
CA ASP A 49 11.98 9.88 -25.14
C ASP A 49 11.44 10.53 -23.85
N GLU A 50 10.15 10.94 -23.83
CA GLU A 50 9.55 11.58 -22.66
C GLU A 50 9.26 10.55 -21.56
N LYS A 51 9.91 10.71 -20.39
CA LYS A 51 9.57 9.93 -19.19
C LYS A 51 8.23 10.43 -18.62
N ARG A 52 7.16 9.71 -18.93
CA ARG A 52 5.81 10.04 -18.44
C ARG A 52 5.52 9.45 -17.07
N PRO A 53 4.74 10.14 -16.23
CA PRO A 53 4.19 9.53 -15.03
C PRO A 53 3.30 8.34 -15.40
N PRO A 54 3.08 7.38 -14.48
CA PRO A 54 2.11 6.33 -14.69
C PRO A 54 0.71 6.90 -14.94
N ALA A 55 -0.16 6.13 -15.60
CA ALA A 55 -1.57 6.46 -15.74
C ALA A 55 -2.27 6.47 -14.38
N TYR A 56 -1.93 5.49 -13.53
CA TYR A 56 -2.33 5.43 -12.12
C TYR A 56 -1.43 4.45 -11.34
N SER A 57 -1.46 4.60 -10.02
CA SER A 57 -0.58 3.90 -9.07
C SER A 57 -1.32 3.53 -7.79
N ILE A 58 -0.69 2.68 -6.99
CA ILE A 58 -0.89 2.67 -5.54
C ILE A 58 -0.05 3.81 -4.98
N GLU A 59 -0.66 4.78 -4.30
CA GLU A 59 0.07 5.91 -3.72
C GLU A 59 0.37 5.71 -2.25
N GLN A 60 1.38 6.41 -1.73
CA GLN A 60 1.71 6.42 -0.30
C GLN A 60 1.90 5.02 0.30
N VAL A 61 2.43 4.11 -0.52
CA VAL A 61 2.72 2.72 -0.17
C VAL A 61 3.61 2.69 1.05
N LEU A 62 3.30 1.82 2.00
CA LEU A 62 4.12 1.44 3.14
C LEU A 62 4.29 -0.07 3.11
N THR A 63 5.51 -0.54 2.91
CA THR A 63 5.77 -1.98 2.90
C THR A 63 7.20 -2.32 3.33
N ILE A 64 7.38 -3.58 3.72
CA ILE A 64 8.68 -4.18 4.03
C ILE A 64 8.74 -5.54 3.33
N ALA A 65 9.94 -5.94 2.92
CA ALA A 65 10.24 -7.27 2.41
C ALA A 65 11.48 -7.83 3.11
N GLN A 66 11.56 -9.15 3.24
CA GLN A 66 12.69 -9.83 3.82
C GLN A 66 13.56 -10.43 2.71
N GLU A 67 14.87 -10.33 2.86
CA GLU A 67 15.82 -10.98 1.97
C GLU A 67 15.61 -12.49 1.93
N GLY A 68 15.59 -13.05 0.71
CA GLY A 68 15.32 -14.47 0.45
C GLY A 68 13.84 -14.83 0.41
N GLU A 69 12.94 -13.97 0.87
CA GLU A 69 11.49 -14.20 0.81
C GLU A 69 10.88 -13.68 -0.50
N SER A 70 10.04 -14.49 -1.13
CA SER A 70 9.40 -14.15 -2.41
C SER A 70 8.12 -13.32 -2.25
N THR A 71 7.62 -13.15 -1.04
CA THR A 71 6.33 -12.48 -0.77
C THR A 71 6.48 -11.27 0.14
N ILE A 72 5.57 -10.32 -0.03
CA ILE A 72 5.42 -9.13 0.79
C ILE A 72 4.51 -9.48 1.97
N PRO A 73 5.01 -9.46 3.23
CA PRO A 73 4.21 -9.82 4.39
C PRO A 73 3.16 -8.77 4.76
N ILE A 74 3.37 -7.50 4.38
CA ILE A 74 2.44 -6.41 4.64
C ILE A 74 2.59 -5.28 3.63
N LEU A 75 1.48 -4.74 3.15
CA LEU A 75 1.46 -3.54 2.31
C LEU A 75 0.23 -2.71 2.66
N ALA A 76 0.43 -1.43 2.96
CA ALA A 76 -0.63 -0.44 3.01
C ALA A 76 -0.44 0.55 1.86
N GLY A 77 -1.53 1.01 1.24
CA GLY A 77 -1.45 1.97 0.14
C GLY A 77 -2.79 2.64 -0.12
N TYR A 78 -2.75 3.70 -0.91
CA TYR A 78 -3.92 4.48 -1.29
C TYR A 78 -4.30 4.24 -2.76
N LEU A 79 -5.61 4.14 -3.01
CA LEU A 79 -6.19 4.04 -4.34
C LEU A 79 -7.21 5.16 -4.55
N HIS A 80 -7.04 5.89 -5.67
CA HIS A 80 -8.04 6.85 -6.13
C HIS A 80 -9.38 6.20 -6.45
N SER A 81 -9.36 4.97 -6.95
CA SER A 81 -10.57 4.19 -7.19
C SER A 81 -10.40 2.77 -6.66
N PHE A 82 -11.39 2.29 -5.94
CA PHE A 82 -11.49 0.89 -5.55
C PHE A 82 -11.40 -0.06 -6.76
N ALA A 83 -11.85 0.37 -7.94
CA ALA A 83 -11.79 -0.45 -9.15
C ALA A 83 -10.36 -0.91 -9.49
N TYR A 84 -9.34 -0.14 -9.10
CA TYR A 84 -7.94 -0.48 -9.35
C TYR A 84 -7.43 -1.65 -8.49
N LEU A 85 -8.22 -2.16 -7.54
CA LEU A 85 -7.81 -3.29 -6.69
C LEU A 85 -7.49 -4.56 -7.48
N ALA A 86 -8.17 -4.80 -8.61
CA ALA A 86 -7.85 -5.91 -9.49
C ALA A 86 -6.44 -5.76 -10.08
N ASP A 87 -6.10 -4.57 -10.59
CA ASP A 87 -4.76 -4.26 -11.09
C ASP A 87 -3.70 -4.37 -9.98
N VAL A 88 -4.03 -4.05 -8.72
CA VAL A 88 -3.12 -4.28 -7.58
C VAL A 88 -2.79 -5.76 -7.44
N ALA A 89 -3.81 -6.62 -7.47
CA ALA A 89 -3.63 -8.06 -7.36
C ALA A 89 -2.79 -8.62 -8.52
N ASP A 90 -3.03 -8.15 -9.74
CA ASP A 90 -2.30 -8.57 -10.94
C ASP A 90 -0.84 -8.07 -10.94
N VAL A 91 -0.63 -6.80 -10.64
CA VAL A 91 0.70 -6.17 -10.66
C VAL A 91 1.59 -6.70 -9.55
N LEU A 92 1.07 -6.90 -8.33
CA LEU A 92 1.85 -7.49 -7.25
C LEU A 92 2.02 -9.00 -7.43
N GLY A 93 0.98 -9.68 -7.92
CA GLY A 93 1.02 -11.07 -8.38
C GLY A 93 1.63 -12.01 -7.35
N ALA A 94 2.70 -12.71 -7.73
CA ALA A 94 3.42 -13.67 -6.89
C ALA A 94 4.05 -13.05 -5.61
N ALA A 95 4.14 -11.72 -5.52
CA ALA A 95 4.56 -11.06 -4.29
C ALA A 95 3.46 -11.07 -3.21
N LEU A 96 2.21 -11.43 -3.53
CA LEU A 96 1.12 -11.56 -2.58
C LEU A 96 1.02 -13.00 -2.04
N SER A 97 0.68 -13.12 -0.75
CA SER A 97 0.46 -14.38 -0.05
C SER A 97 -0.90 -14.36 0.67
N PRO A 98 -1.62 -15.49 0.78
CA PRO A 98 -2.83 -15.59 1.60
C PRO A 98 -2.63 -15.19 3.07
N ASP A 99 -1.40 -15.32 3.59
CA ASP A 99 -1.04 -14.99 4.97
C ASP A 99 -0.62 -13.52 5.15
N GLY A 100 -0.58 -12.75 4.06
CA GLY A 100 -0.17 -11.36 4.08
C GLY A 100 -1.24 -10.39 4.61
N SER A 101 -0.78 -9.24 5.11
CA SER A 101 -1.64 -8.16 5.58
C SER A 101 -1.68 -7.01 4.57
N TYR A 102 -2.72 -6.95 3.75
CA TYR A 102 -2.86 -5.92 2.72
C TYR A 102 -3.97 -4.92 3.06
N PHE A 103 -3.65 -3.64 3.10
CA PHE A 103 -4.54 -2.54 3.44
C PHE A 103 -4.66 -1.56 2.28
N MET A 104 -5.85 -1.42 1.69
CA MET A 104 -6.12 -0.47 0.61
C MET A 104 -7.06 0.62 1.09
N PHE A 105 -6.49 1.81 1.23
CA PHE A 105 -7.22 3.03 1.56
C PHE A 105 -7.80 3.63 0.28
N CYS A 106 -9.11 3.56 0.12
CA CYS A 106 -9.80 3.95 -1.12
C CYS A 106 -10.52 5.29 -0.95
N ASN A 107 -10.41 6.14 -1.96
CA ASN A 107 -11.05 7.45 -1.96
C ASN A 107 -12.58 7.39 -2.17
N ASN A 108 -13.02 6.52 -3.07
CA ASN A 108 -14.38 6.53 -3.62
C ASN A 108 -15.30 5.49 -2.99
N ILE A 109 -15.15 5.22 -1.69
CA ILE A 109 -16.02 4.32 -0.93
C ILE A 109 -16.66 5.06 0.25
N ASP A 110 -17.65 4.45 0.90
CA ASP A 110 -18.32 5.02 2.07
C ASP A 110 -17.31 5.31 3.21
N LEU A 111 -17.38 6.49 3.84
CA LEU A 111 -16.45 6.94 4.87
C LEU A 111 -16.53 6.13 6.18
N LEU A 112 -17.59 5.35 6.36
CA LEU A 112 -17.75 4.42 7.47
C LEU A 112 -17.39 2.98 7.10
N ALA A 113 -17.09 2.71 5.84
CA ALA A 113 -16.83 1.35 5.37
C ALA A 113 -15.57 0.75 6.00
N LYS A 114 -15.68 -0.49 6.47
CA LYS A 114 -14.54 -1.33 6.84
C LYS A 114 -14.87 -2.76 6.45
N TYR A 115 -14.22 -3.27 5.42
CA TYR A 115 -14.50 -4.61 4.93
C TYR A 115 -13.25 -5.33 4.44
N ARG A 116 -13.41 -6.64 4.27
CA ARG A 116 -12.45 -7.53 3.64
C ARG A 116 -13.01 -7.96 2.29
N THR A 117 -12.19 -7.84 1.26
CA THR A 117 -12.51 -8.30 -0.10
C THR A 117 -11.47 -9.31 -0.53
N LYS A 118 -11.91 -10.42 -1.14
CA LYS A 118 -11.03 -11.45 -1.67
C LYS A 118 -10.89 -11.32 -3.19
N LEU A 119 -9.66 -11.40 -3.67
CA LEU A 119 -9.33 -11.61 -5.08
C LEU A 119 -8.50 -12.90 -5.17
N GLY A 120 -9.13 -13.96 -5.70
CA GLY A 120 -8.59 -15.31 -5.60
C GLY A 120 -8.38 -15.73 -4.14
N LYS A 121 -7.13 -16.03 -3.77
CA LYS A 121 -6.75 -16.39 -2.39
C LYS A 121 -6.30 -15.21 -1.53
N ILE A 122 -6.15 -14.02 -2.13
CA ILE A 122 -5.62 -12.85 -1.45
C ILE A 122 -6.75 -12.06 -0.81
N THR A 123 -6.58 -11.73 0.47
CA THR A 123 -7.54 -10.91 1.22
C THR A 123 -7.01 -9.49 1.39
N PHE A 124 -7.75 -8.52 0.86
CA PHE A 124 -7.48 -7.10 1.07
C PHE A 124 -8.42 -6.55 2.15
N ARG A 125 -7.86 -5.76 3.06
CA ARG A 125 -8.60 -4.93 4.02
C ARG A 125 -8.80 -3.58 3.38
N VAL A 126 -10.04 -3.18 3.19
CA VAL A 126 -10.39 -1.98 2.45
C VAL A 126 -11.03 -0.99 3.40
N LEU A 127 -10.45 0.20 3.43
CA LEU A 127 -10.83 1.29 4.33
C LEU A 127 -10.93 2.59 3.53
N PRO A 128 -11.77 3.55 3.93
CA PRO A 128 -11.85 4.85 3.28
C PRO A 128 -10.63 5.70 3.61
N CYS A 129 -10.24 6.58 2.70
CA CYS A 129 -9.33 7.68 2.99
C CYS A 129 -9.70 8.89 2.13
N ASP A 130 -10.14 9.95 2.79
CA ASP A 130 -10.55 11.18 2.12
C ASP A 130 -9.38 12.17 2.06
N GLU A 131 -9.15 12.95 3.12
CA GLU A 131 -8.14 14.01 3.14
C GLU A 131 -6.82 13.61 3.85
N SER A 132 -6.82 12.46 4.53
CA SER A 132 -5.73 11.96 5.37
C SER A 132 -4.60 11.30 4.57
N THR A 133 -3.56 10.81 5.24
CA THR A 133 -2.47 10.04 4.60
C THR A 133 -2.49 8.60 5.07
N VAL A 134 -2.05 7.67 4.22
CA VAL A 134 -1.93 6.24 4.59
C VAL A 134 -1.10 6.07 5.87
N TRP A 135 -0.04 6.87 6.03
CA TRP A 135 0.76 6.88 7.24
C TRP A 135 -0.06 7.19 8.50
N LYS A 136 -0.88 8.25 8.45
CA LYS A 136 -1.72 8.65 9.58
C LYS A 136 -2.81 7.61 9.83
N GLU A 137 -3.52 7.18 8.78
CA GLU A 137 -4.57 6.16 8.91
C GLU A 137 -4.06 4.86 9.50
N MET A 138 -2.87 4.39 9.06
CA MET A 138 -2.25 3.20 9.63
C MET A 138 -1.85 3.40 11.10
N MET A 139 -1.26 4.55 11.46
CA MET A 139 -0.93 4.88 12.85
C MET A 139 -2.18 4.84 13.74
N ASP A 140 -3.25 5.52 13.32
CA ASP A 140 -4.51 5.58 14.05
C ASP A 140 -5.13 4.17 14.19
N LEU A 141 -5.08 3.36 13.12
CA LEU A 141 -5.61 2.00 13.08
C LEU A 141 -4.92 1.05 14.07
N VAL A 142 -3.61 1.21 14.29
CA VAL A 142 -2.83 0.35 15.20
C VAL A 142 -2.54 0.99 16.54
N GLY A 143 -3.09 2.19 16.81
CA GLY A 143 -2.90 2.91 18.06
C GLY A 143 -1.47 3.42 18.29
N VAL A 144 -0.71 3.66 17.22
CA VAL A 144 0.65 4.18 17.28
C VAL A 144 0.64 5.70 17.26
N ASN A 145 1.34 6.31 18.21
CA ASN A 145 1.39 7.76 18.37
C ASN A 145 2.74 8.32 17.94
N LYS A 146 2.79 9.64 17.69
CA LYS A 146 4.04 10.33 17.29
C LYS A 146 5.19 10.13 18.29
N ASN A 147 4.87 10.02 19.57
CA ASN A 147 5.87 9.86 20.63
C ASN A 147 6.56 8.50 20.60
N ASP A 148 5.90 7.45 20.10
CA ASP A 148 6.44 6.10 20.05
C ASP A 148 7.57 5.97 19.03
N ILE A 149 7.49 6.77 17.98
CA ILE A 149 8.37 6.70 16.81
C ILE A 149 9.32 7.90 16.70
N LYS A 150 9.30 8.84 17.66
CA LYS A 150 10.04 10.12 17.54
C LYS A 150 11.56 9.96 17.52
N SER A 151 12.10 8.95 18.20
CA SER A 151 13.54 8.68 18.29
C SER A 151 14.06 7.75 17.18
N GLN A 152 13.17 7.23 16.34
CA GLN A 152 13.52 6.28 15.29
C GLN A 152 13.91 7.00 13.99
N ASP A 153 14.81 6.40 13.22
CA ASP A 153 15.11 6.81 11.85
C ASP A 153 13.98 6.38 10.88
N ALA A 154 14.10 6.71 9.59
CA ALA A 154 13.04 6.43 8.62
C ALA A 154 12.69 4.92 8.53
N GLY A 155 13.69 4.04 8.63
CA GLY A 155 13.52 2.59 8.61
C GLY A 155 12.90 2.06 9.90
N GLY A 156 13.36 2.54 11.06
CA GLY A 156 12.83 2.15 12.37
C GLY A 156 11.40 2.61 12.59
N LYS A 157 11.02 3.80 12.08
CA LYS A 157 9.61 4.25 12.08
C LYS A 157 8.72 3.30 11.28
N LEU A 158 9.20 2.86 10.11
CA LEU A 158 8.47 1.96 9.24
C LEU A 158 8.33 0.57 9.87
N ASP A 159 9.41 0.05 10.48
CA ASP A 159 9.38 -1.21 11.22
C ASP A 159 8.38 -1.19 12.36
N TYR A 160 8.43 -0.15 13.20
CA TYR A 160 7.53 -0.01 14.34
C TYR A 160 6.06 -0.04 13.91
N LEU A 161 5.71 0.76 12.89
CA LEU A 161 4.35 0.84 12.38
C LEU A 161 3.88 -0.47 11.75
N LEU A 162 4.68 -1.06 10.85
CA LEU A 162 4.26 -2.23 10.08
C LEU A 162 4.27 -3.52 10.90
N ASP A 163 5.14 -3.66 11.90
CA ASP A 163 5.09 -4.82 12.79
C ASP A 163 3.86 -4.78 13.70
N ALA A 164 3.44 -3.60 14.18
CA ALA A 164 2.17 -3.44 14.91
C ALA A 164 0.95 -3.74 14.01
N ALA A 165 1.00 -3.32 12.74
CA ALA A 165 -0.08 -3.58 11.78
C ALA A 165 -0.22 -5.04 11.37
N LYS A 166 0.87 -5.82 11.36
CA LYS A 166 0.80 -7.27 11.08
C LYS A 166 -0.05 -8.03 12.08
N THR A 167 -0.08 -7.57 13.35
CA THR A 167 -0.83 -8.21 14.43
C THR A 167 -2.26 -7.72 14.55
N LEU A 168 -2.70 -6.81 13.69
CA LEU A 168 -4.05 -6.26 13.75
C LEU A 168 -5.09 -7.33 13.42
N ASP A 169 -5.96 -7.62 14.38
CA ASP A 169 -7.14 -8.45 14.15
C ASP A 169 -8.21 -7.65 13.39
N VAL A 170 -8.58 -8.16 12.23
CA VAL A 170 -9.63 -7.61 11.36
C VAL A 170 -10.76 -8.62 11.13
N SER A 171 -10.85 -9.64 11.98
CA SER A 171 -11.87 -10.68 11.90
C SER A 171 -13.29 -10.11 11.97
N SER A 172 -13.46 -8.98 12.66
CA SER A 172 -14.70 -8.22 12.81
C SER A 172 -15.12 -7.45 11.56
N TYR A 173 -14.25 -7.28 10.55
CA TYR A 173 -14.61 -6.58 9.32
C TYR A 173 -15.47 -7.48 8.45
N ASP A 174 -16.57 -6.93 7.95
CA ASP A 174 -17.48 -7.65 7.04
C ASP A 174 -16.71 -8.15 5.82
N GLN A 175 -17.05 -9.35 5.35
CA GLN A 175 -16.52 -9.85 4.09
C GLN A 175 -17.50 -9.52 2.97
N ILE A 176 -17.04 -8.80 1.96
CA ILE A 176 -17.84 -8.37 0.81
C ILE A 176 -17.12 -8.74 -0.49
N SER A 177 -17.88 -9.16 -1.51
CA SER A 177 -17.29 -9.51 -2.81
C SER A 177 -16.74 -8.26 -3.53
N TYR A 178 -15.76 -8.46 -4.40
CA TYR A 178 -15.19 -7.36 -5.18
C TYR A 178 -16.24 -6.73 -6.09
N GLU A 179 -17.05 -7.56 -6.73
CA GLU A 179 -18.12 -7.16 -7.65
C GLU A 179 -19.17 -6.32 -6.93
N GLU A 180 -19.54 -6.70 -5.71
CA GLU A 180 -20.52 -5.95 -4.93
C GLU A 180 -19.98 -4.57 -4.52
N VAL A 181 -18.71 -4.47 -4.12
CA VAL A 181 -18.11 -3.16 -3.83
C VAL A 181 -18.04 -2.29 -5.09
N LEU A 182 -17.72 -2.86 -6.26
CA LEU A 182 -17.75 -2.11 -7.52
C LEU A 182 -19.11 -1.48 -7.81
N THR A 183 -20.22 -2.12 -7.41
CA THR A 183 -21.55 -1.53 -7.56
C THR A 183 -21.85 -0.42 -6.55
N ARG A 184 -21.15 -0.41 -5.40
CA ARG A 184 -21.37 0.53 -4.30
C ARG A 184 -20.42 1.73 -4.32
N MET A 185 -19.28 1.61 -4.97
CA MET A 185 -18.28 2.68 -5.00
C MET A 185 -18.85 3.94 -5.67
N GLY A 186 -18.53 5.09 -5.10
CA GLY A 186 -18.90 6.40 -5.65
C GLY A 186 -17.96 6.87 -6.76
N PRO A 187 -18.19 8.08 -7.29
CA PRO A 187 -17.22 8.74 -8.14
C PRO A 187 -15.93 9.05 -7.38
N VAL A 188 -14.80 9.08 -8.09
CA VAL A 188 -13.53 9.55 -7.54
C VAL A 188 -13.67 11.02 -7.15
N LYS A 189 -13.27 11.36 -5.92
CA LYS A 189 -13.30 12.71 -5.37
C LYS A 189 -11.95 13.38 -5.57
N ASN A 190 -11.97 14.69 -5.82
CA ASN A 190 -10.74 15.47 -5.87
C ASN A 190 -10.29 15.81 -4.44
N ARG A 191 -9.24 15.12 -3.97
CA ARG A 191 -8.66 15.33 -2.64
C ARG A 191 -8.13 16.75 -2.38
N ASN A 192 -7.83 17.51 -3.44
CA ASN A 192 -7.31 18.87 -3.33
C ASN A 192 -8.40 19.95 -3.45
N GLU A 193 -9.67 19.58 -3.65
CA GLU A 193 -10.76 20.53 -3.90
C GLU A 193 -10.94 21.55 -2.76
N ASN A 194 -10.69 21.14 -1.51
CA ASN A 194 -10.86 21.98 -0.32
C ASN A 194 -9.55 22.41 0.34
N ARG A 195 -8.39 22.12 -0.26
CA ARG A 195 -7.10 22.54 0.32
C ARG A 195 -6.87 24.03 0.03
N PRO A 196 -6.56 24.87 1.04
CA PRO A 196 -6.14 26.24 0.78
C PRO A 196 -4.87 26.22 -0.07
N VAL A 197 -4.90 26.99 -1.17
CA VAL A 197 -3.77 27.23 -2.07
C VAL A 197 -2.64 28.00 -1.38
#